data_AF-A0A651G472-F1
#
_entry.id   AF-A0A651G472-F1
#
_cell.length_a   1.000
_cell.length_b   1.000
_cell.length_c   1.000
_cell.angle_alpha   90.00
_cell.angle_beta   90.00
_cell.angle_gamma   90.00
#
_symmetry.space_group_name_H-M   'P 1'
#
loop_
_entity.id
_entity.type
_entity.pdbx_description
1 polymer ?
#
loop_
_entity_poly.entity_id
_entity_poly.type
_entity_poly.pdbx_seq_one_letter_code
_entity_poly.pdbx_strand_id
1 'polypeptide(L)'
;MQSTQRIALFTTVILAIVLIASGCARKFHYATSTYFQLNVSEQVLDEHLQQLNDISTIRTIAPAHDSSNKVTLTVTIDSRNPYEARQTLRSLGYQRVRD
;
A
#
# COMPACT_ATOMS: atom_id res chain seq x y z
N MET A 1 63.84 10.14 -26.73
CA MET A 1 63.72 10.30 -25.26
C MET A 1 62.24 10.30 -24.91
N GLN A 2 61.83 9.36 -24.05
CA GLN A 2 60.49 9.21 -23.47
C GLN A 2 60.07 10.48 -22.72
N SER A 3 58.77 10.78 -22.71
CA SER A 3 57.89 10.70 -21.52
C SER A 3 56.65 11.59 -21.73
N THR A 4 55.48 11.00 -21.97
CA THR A 4 54.38 10.83 -20.99
C THR A 4 53.72 12.14 -20.56
N GLN A 5 52.43 12.31 -20.86
CA GLN A 5 51.34 12.68 -19.92
C GLN A 5 50.06 12.99 -20.71
N ARG A 6 49.11 12.05 -20.77
CA ARG A 6 48.03 11.81 -19.79
C ARG A 6 46.84 12.76 -19.99
N ILE A 7 45.93 12.31 -20.87
CA ILE A 7 44.48 12.20 -20.66
C ILE A 7 44.01 12.94 -19.40
N ALA A 8 43.67 14.21 -19.53
CA ALA A 8 43.20 15.02 -18.40
C ALA A 8 42.23 16.09 -18.89
N LEU A 9 41.15 15.72 -19.59
CA LEU A 9 40.15 16.71 -20.02
C LEU A 9 38.78 16.10 -20.35
N PHE A 10 38.32 15.07 -19.62
CA PHE A 10 36.96 14.53 -19.80
C PHE A 10 36.30 14.03 -18.51
N THR A 11 36.81 14.40 -17.33
CA THR A 11 36.35 13.85 -16.04
C THR A 11 35.54 14.80 -15.16
N THR A 12 35.33 16.05 -15.57
CA THR A 12 34.74 17.10 -14.70
C THR A 12 33.28 17.45 -14.97
N VAL A 13 32.55 16.66 -15.77
CA VAL A 13 31.10 16.88 -16.04
C VAL A 13 30.20 15.83 -15.36
N ILE A 14 30.76 14.73 -14.84
CA ILE A 14 29.98 13.59 -14.32
C ILE A 14 29.67 13.72 -12.81
N LEU A 15 30.05 14.81 -12.15
CA LEU A 15 29.93 14.94 -10.68
C LEU A 15 28.69 15.70 -10.18
N ALA A 16 27.79 16.17 -11.06
CA ALA A 16 26.60 16.92 -10.65
C ALA A 16 25.30 16.09 -10.60
N ILE A 17 25.30 14.84 -11.07
CA ILE A 17 24.07 14.02 -11.18
C ILE A 17 23.81 13.17 -9.93
N VAL A 18 24.77 13.06 -9.00
CA VAL A 18 24.69 12.12 -7.86
C VAL A 18 23.93 12.69 -6.64
N LEU A 19 23.57 13.98 -6.62
CA LEU A 19 23.10 14.65 -5.39
C LEU A 19 21.57 14.86 -5.27
N ILE A 20 20.74 14.35 -6.17
CA ILE A 20 19.25 14.46 -6.08
C ILE A 20 18.58 13.09 -5.82
N ALA A 21 19.34 12.08 -5.38
CA ALA A 21 18.77 10.80 -4.94
C ALA A 21 18.46 10.76 -3.44
N SER A 22 18.45 11.91 -2.75
CA SER A 22 17.93 12.04 -1.38
C SER A 22 16.41 12.11 -1.37
N GLY A 23 15.75 11.24 -2.15
CA GLY A 23 14.39 10.85 -1.84
C GLY A 23 14.49 9.94 -0.63
N CYS A 24 14.32 10.50 0.57
CA CYS A 24 13.96 9.72 1.74
C CYS A 24 12.71 8.90 1.36
N ALA A 25 12.90 7.69 0.86
CA ALA A 25 11.86 6.70 0.76
C ALA A 25 11.52 6.35 2.21
N ARG A 26 10.66 7.18 2.81
CA ARG A 26 10.01 6.91 4.08
C ARG A 26 9.37 5.57 3.85
N LYS A 27 9.95 4.51 4.40
CA LYS A 27 9.43 3.15 4.27
C LYS A 27 8.04 3.21 4.89
N PHE A 28 7.03 3.36 4.06
CA PHE A 28 5.66 3.27 4.53
C PHE A 28 5.46 1.80 4.90
N HIS A 29 5.19 1.54 6.17
CA HIS A 29 4.98 0.19 6.64
C HIS A 29 3.50 -0.11 6.42
N TYR A 30 3.19 -0.72 5.28
CA TYR A 30 1.83 -1.14 4.94
C TYR A 30 1.75 -2.67 5.00
N ALA A 31 0.67 -3.18 5.55
CA ALA A 31 0.34 -4.60 5.54
C ALA A 31 -0.91 -4.82 4.71
N THR A 32 -0.88 -5.79 3.82
CA THR A 32 -2.06 -6.23 3.06
C THR A 32 -2.68 -7.42 3.78
N SER A 33 -4.01 -7.45 3.90
CA SER A 33 -4.73 -8.58 4.47
C SER A 33 -6.07 -8.77 3.76
N THR A 34 -6.48 -10.03 3.66
CA THR A 34 -7.74 -10.39 3.02
C THR A 34 -8.79 -10.70 4.07
N TYR A 35 -10.00 -10.21 3.85
CA TYR A 35 -11.15 -10.38 4.71
C TYR A 35 -12.33 -10.90 3.91
N PHE A 36 -13.25 -11.62 4.55
CA PHE A 36 -14.47 -12.10 3.89
C PHE A 36 -15.70 -11.99 4.78
N GLN A 37 -16.86 -11.92 4.15
CA GLN A 37 -18.17 -11.95 4.79
C GLN A 37 -19.17 -12.64 3.86
N LEU A 38 -20.15 -13.34 4.44
CA LEU A 38 -21.19 -14.07 3.72
C LEU A 38 -22.53 -13.32 3.78
N ASN A 39 -23.41 -13.58 2.82
CA ASN A 39 -24.77 -13.04 2.75
C ASN A 39 -24.81 -11.50 2.72
N VAL A 40 -23.88 -10.87 2.01
CA VAL A 40 -23.82 -9.42 1.83
C VAL A 40 -24.37 -9.06 0.45
N SER A 41 -25.33 -8.15 0.39
CA SER A 41 -25.84 -7.60 -0.87
C SER A 41 -24.90 -6.51 -1.41
N GLU A 42 -25.01 -6.18 -2.70
CA GLU A 42 -24.24 -5.09 -3.31
C GLU A 42 -24.47 -3.75 -2.61
N GLN A 43 -25.72 -3.44 -2.24
CA GLN A 43 -26.03 -2.21 -1.49
C GLN A 43 -25.29 -2.14 -0.14
N VAL A 44 -25.30 -3.23 0.62
CA VAL A 44 -24.62 -3.27 1.92
C VAL A 44 -23.10 -3.20 1.73
N LEU A 45 -22.57 -3.83 0.67
CA LEU A 45 -21.17 -3.69 0.30
C LEU A 45 -20.79 -2.24 0.02
N ASP A 46 -21.59 -1.51 -0.75
CA ASP A 46 -21.33 -0.09 -1.06
C ASP A 46 -21.32 0.77 0.21
N GLU A 47 -22.27 0.56 1.12
CA GLU A 47 -22.32 1.22 2.43
C GLU A 47 -21.06 0.91 3.27
N HIS A 48 -20.62 -0.36 3.29
CA HIS A 48 -19.39 -0.76 3.97
C HIS A 48 -18.15 -0.10 3.35
N LEU A 49 -18.08 -0.03 2.02
CA LEU A 49 -16.96 0.60 1.31
C LEU A 49 -16.87 2.10 1.59
N GLN A 50 -18.00 2.80 1.68
CA GLN A 50 -18.01 4.22 2.09
C GLN A 50 -17.40 4.39 3.48
N GLN A 51 -17.86 3.61 4.48
CA GLN A 51 -17.34 3.69 5.85
C GLN A 51 -15.85 3.35 5.95
N LEU A 52 -15.37 2.39 5.16
CA LEU A 52 -13.96 2.01 5.16
C LEU A 52 -13.06 3.02 4.44
N ASN A 53 -13.55 3.70 3.40
CA ASN A 53 -12.80 4.75 2.70
C ASN A 53 -12.56 5.99 3.57
N ASP A 54 -13.42 6.24 4.56
CA ASP A 54 -13.26 7.35 5.51
C ASP A 54 -12.13 7.11 6.54
N ILE A 55 -11.61 5.89 6.64
CA ILE A 55 -10.57 5.52 7.59
C ILE A 55 -9.19 5.89 7.03
N SER A 56 -8.56 6.90 7.63
CA SER A 56 -7.25 7.43 7.20
C SER A 56 -6.10 6.42 7.19
N THR A 57 -6.21 5.33 7.97
CA THR A 57 -5.19 4.26 8.07
C THR A 57 -5.32 3.21 6.97
N ILE A 58 -6.43 3.20 6.21
CA ILE A 58 -6.64 2.35 5.05
C ILE A 58 -6.11 3.05 3.81
N ARG A 59 -5.25 2.36 3.07
CA ARG A 59 -4.63 2.89 1.84
C ARG A 59 -5.36 2.45 0.59
N THR A 60 -5.75 1.19 0.52
CA THR A 60 -6.49 0.61 -0.60
C THR A 60 -7.46 -0.44 -0.11
N ILE A 61 -8.58 -0.55 -0.84
CA ILE A 61 -9.60 -1.57 -0.67
C ILE A 61 -9.91 -2.12 -2.05
N ALA A 62 -9.76 -3.43 -2.24
CA ALA A 62 -10.15 -4.13 -3.46
C ALA A 62 -11.28 -5.11 -3.12
N PRO A 63 -12.54 -4.77 -3.43
CA PRO A 63 -13.67 -5.65 -3.21
C PRO A 63 -13.81 -6.68 -4.33
N ALA A 64 -14.27 -7.88 -3.96
CA ALA A 64 -14.76 -8.90 -4.87
C ALA A 64 -16.07 -9.47 -4.29
N HIS A 65 -17.15 -9.38 -5.06
CA HIS A 65 -18.45 -9.95 -4.73
C HIS A 65 -18.74 -11.11 -5.66
N ASP A 66 -19.11 -12.27 -5.11
CA ASP A 66 -19.41 -13.47 -5.89
C ASP A 66 -20.93 -13.74 -5.98
N SER A 67 -21.30 -14.65 -6.87
CA SER A 67 -22.69 -15.06 -7.08
C SER A 67 -23.34 -15.76 -5.88
N SER A 68 -22.58 -16.06 -4.82
CA SER A 68 -23.07 -16.65 -3.57
C SER A 68 -23.28 -15.60 -2.47
N ASN A 69 -23.31 -14.31 -2.83
CA ASN A 69 -23.39 -13.18 -1.90
C ASN A 69 -22.24 -13.16 -0.87
N LYS A 70 -21.10 -13.75 -1.21
CA LYS A 70 -19.88 -13.62 -0.42
C LYS A 70 -19.08 -12.44 -0.94
N VAL A 71 -18.67 -11.59 -0.02
CA VAL A 71 -17.73 -10.51 -0.26
C VAL A 71 -16.36 -10.93 0.24
N THR A 72 -15.34 -10.68 -0.56
CA THR A 72 -13.94 -10.70 -0.16
C THR A 72 -13.36 -9.30 -0.31
N LEU A 73 -12.71 -8.76 0.73
CA LEU A 73 -12.02 -7.48 0.69
C LEU A 73 -10.53 -7.71 0.86
N THR A 74 -9.72 -7.27 -0.11
CA THR A 74 -8.27 -7.14 0.09
C THR A 74 -7.98 -5.71 0.52
N VAL A 75 -7.47 -5.53 1.73
CA VAL A 75 -7.28 -4.22 2.36
C VAL A 75 -5.81 -4.01 2.68
N THR A 76 -5.28 -2.85 2.29
CA THR A 76 -3.92 -2.41 2.67
C THR A 76 -4.02 -1.37 3.77
N ILE A 77 -3.38 -1.64 4.92
CA ILE A 77 -3.50 -0.83 6.15
C ILE A 77 -2.10 -0.36 6.60
N ASP A 78 -1.97 0.85 7.14
CA ASP A 78 -0.74 1.29 7.82
C ASP A 78 -0.48 0.40 9.05
N SER A 79 0.63 -0.35 9.01
CA SER A 79 0.97 -1.31 10.05
C SER A 79 1.40 -0.65 11.36
N ARG A 80 1.68 0.65 11.37
CA ARG A 80 1.99 1.41 12.60
C ARG A 80 0.74 1.75 13.40
N ASN A 81 -0.41 1.86 12.74
CA ASN A 81 -1.69 2.09 13.41
C ASN A 81 -2.83 1.31 12.72
N PRO A 82 -2.86 -0.03 12.84
CA PRO A 82 -3.86 -0.83 12.15
C PRO A 82 -5.17 -0.98 12.95
N TYR A 83 -5.23 -0.45 14.17
CA TYR A 83 -6.28 -0.79 15.14
C TYR A 83 -7.67 -0.34 14.68
N GLU A 84 -7.80 0.92 14.28
CA GLU A 84 -9.07 1.50 13.80
C GLU A 84 -9.63 0.72 12.61
N ALA A 85 -8.82 0.56 11.55
CA ALA A 85 -9.22 -0.20 10.36
C ALA A 85 -9.65 -1.64 10.68
N ARG A 86 -8.89 -2.34 11.53
CA ARG A 86 -9.21 -3.72 11.94
C ARG A 86 -10.48 -3.78 12.79
N GLN A 87 -10.69 -2.81 13.67
CA GLN A 87 -11.90 -2.75 14.50
C GLN A 87 -13.14 -2.51 13.64
N THR A 88 -13.07 -1.58 12.68
CA THR A 88 -14.20 -1.30 11.77
C THR A 88 -14.52 -2.50 10.89
N LEU A 89 -13.51 -3.15 10.28
CA LEU A 89 -13.73 -4.38 9.51
C LEU A 89 -14.44 -5.45 10.36
N ARG A 90 -14.02 -5.62 11.62
CA ARG A 90 -14.65 -6.57 12.54
C ARG A 90 -16.08 -6.17 12.93
N SER A 91 -16.35 -4.89 13.17
CA SER A 91 -17.71 -4.42 13.51
C SER A 91 -18.69 -4.55 12.34
N LEU A 92 -18.19 -4.43 11.11
CA LEU A 92 -18.95 -4.70 9.88
C LEU A 92 -19.18 -6.20 9.63
N GLY A 93 -18.56 -7.08 10.42
CA GLY A 93 -18.74 -8.53 10.33
C GLY A 93 -17.74 -9.26 9.44
N TYR A 94 -16.71 -8.57 8.94
CA TYR A 94 -15.67 -9.20 8.14
C TYR A 94 -14.72 -10.06 8.98
N GLN A 95 -14.41 -11.23 8.46
CA GLN A 95 -13.48 -12.19 9.05
C GLN A 95 -12.17 -12.20 8.27
N ARG A 96 -11.04 -12.07 8.96
CA ARG A 96 -9.72 -12.12 8.32
C ARG A 96 -9.42 -13.54 7.85
N VAL A 97 -9.06 -13.70 6.58
CA VAL A 97 -8.48 -14.94 6.06
C VAL A 97 -7.05 -15.02 6.63
N ARG A 98 -6.74 -16.13 7.32
CA ARG A 98 -5.48 -16.39 8.06
C ARG A 98 -4.23 -15.79 7.40
N ASP A 99 -3.32 -15.26 8.24
CA ASP A 99 -1.94 -14.91 7.87
C ASP A 99 -1.21 -16.10 7.21
#